data_AF-A0ABD5MX80-F1
#
_entry.id   AF-A0ABD5MX80-F1
#
_cell.length_a   1.000
_cell.length_b   1.000
_cell.length_c   1.000
_cell.angle_alpha   90.00
_cell.angle_beta   90.00
_cell.angle_gamma   90.00
#
_symmetry.space_group_name_H-M   'P 1'
#
loop_
_entity.id
_entity.type
_entity.pdbx_description
1 polymer ?
#
loop_
_entity_poly.entity_id
_entity_poly.type
_entity_poly.pdbx_seq_one_letter_code
_entity_poly.pdbx_strand_id
1 'polypeptide(L)'
;MKYSEELESRLGVKRVIDNIESHFDNTGYSGDSEDPLKLLRQMKIFLYREWDAWRNYAKGSMIDSTDCVTLSTVVNLLSYRKGLETELVRPKKLTKRYHALLQFEDSNRTDTYDVTSKKDVNDVVPLSTDQVVTRLRIYRPIINIINRLKFGERGPGYMNGQLVPKDPVYFMQKRQNNNSKTI
;
A
#
# COMPACT_ATOMS: atom_id res chain seq x y z
N MET A 1 -14.53 18.43 -5.34
CA MET A 1 -13.21 18.06 -4.79
C MET A 1 -12.96 16.62 -5.18
N LYS A 2 -11.80 16.31 -5.77
CA LYS A 2 -11.49 14.93 -6.18
C LYS A 2 -11.21 14.06 -4.95
N TYR A 3 -11.43 12.74 -5.06
CA TYR A 3 -11.30 11.79 -3.94
C TYR A 3 -9.95 11.94 -3.18
N SER A 4 -8.84 11.94 -3.93
CA SER A 4 -7.49 12.02 -3.37
C SER A 4 -7.18 13.39 -2.74
N GLU A 5 -7.72 14.47 -3.31
CA GLU A 5 -7.57 15.83 -2.77
C GLU A 5 -8.28 15.98 -1.42
N GLU A 6 -9.51 15.45 -1.34
CA GLU A 6 -10.24 15.39 -0.07
C GLU A 6 -9.46 14.55 0.95
N LEU A 7 -9.00 13.37 0.54
CA LEU A 7 -8.28 12.46 1.42
C LEU A 7 -6.99 13.09 1.97
N GLU A 8 -6.20 13.76 1.12
CA GLU A 8 -4.99 14.45 1.54
C GLU A 8 -5.29 15.53 2.59
N SER A 9 -6.32 16.33 2.35
CA SER A 9 -6.78 17.39 3.25
C SER A 9 -7.19 16.83 4.62
N ARG A 10 -8.01 15.78 4.64
CA ARG A 10 -8.51 15.18 5.89
C ARG A 10 -7.43 14.47 6.70
N LEU A 11 -6.40 13.97 6.03
CA LEU A 11 -5.24 13.36 6.69
C LEU A 11 -4.23 14.40 7.17
N GLY A 12 -4.24 15.61 6.62
CA GLY A 12 -3.27 16.66 6.96
C GLY A 12 -1.84 16.30 6.54
N VAL A 13 -1.68 15.56 5.43
CA VAL A 13 -0.39 14.96 5.02
C VAL A 13 0.26 15.65 3.82
N LYS A 14 -0.27 16.78 3.34
CA LYS A 14 0.23 17.47 2.14
C LYS A 14 1.75 17.62 2.11
N ARG A 15 2.34 18.19 3.17
CA ARG A 15 3.80 18.37 3.27
C ARG A 15 4.58 17.05 3.25
N VAL A 16 4.02 15.98 3.81
CA VAL A 16 4.65 14.66 3.77
C VAL A 16 4.65 14.13 2.35
N ILE A 17 3.51 14.24 1.64
CA ILE A 17 3.41 13.81 0.25
C ILE A 17 4.27 14.69 -0.67
N ASP A 18 4.41 16.00 -0.41
CA ASP A 18 5.34 16.88 -1.13
C ASP A 18 6.78 16.36 -1.07
N ASN A 19 7.23 15.96 0.12
CA ASN A 19 8.59 15.41 0.30
C ASN A 19 8.75 14.04 -0.39
N ILE A 20 7.74 13.17 -0.26
CA ILE A 20 7.76 11.84 -0.88
C ILE A 20 7.76 11.97 -2.41
N GLU A 21 6.93 12.85 -2.96
CA GLU A 21 6.87 13.15 -4.39
C GLU A 21 8.18 13.72 -4.89
N SER A 22 8.72 14.74 -4.23
CA SER A 22 10.02 15.33 -4.62
C SER A 22 11.11 14.28 -4.63
N HIS A 23 11.13 13.37 -3.65
CA HIS A 23 12.09 12.28 -3.64
C HIS A 23 11.83 11.27 -4.76
N PHE A 24 10.57 10.88 -5.01
CA PHE A 24 10.19 10.02 -6.13
C PHE A 24 10.63 10.60 -7.47
N ASP A 25 10.43 11.90 -7.69
CA ASP A 25 10.80 12.59 -8.94
C ASP A 25 12.30 12.66 -9.15
N ASN A 26 13.06 12.82 -8.06
CA ASN A 26 14.53 12.82 -8.09
C ASN A 26 15.14 11.40 -8.19
N THR A 27 14.31 10.36 -8.17
CA THR A 27 14.76 8.98 -8.43
C THR A 27 14.53 8.57 -9.87
N GLY A 28 15.19 7.51 -10.34
CA GLY A 28 14.93 6.91 -11.66
C GLY A 28 13.57 6.22 -11.79
N TYR A 29 12.71 6.25 -10.76
CA TYR A 29 11.38 5.62 -10.79
C TYR A 29 10.31 6.48 -11.47
N SER A 30 10.52 7.80 -11.58
CA SER A 30 9.57 8.76 -12.15
C SER A 30 9.51 8.81 -13.67
N GLY A 31 10.35 8.02 -14.37
CA GLY A 31 10.50 8.11 -15.82
C GLY A 31 9.17 7.98 -16.57
N ASP A 32 9.02 8.81 -17.62
CA ASP A 32 7.82 8.98 -18.45
C ASP A 32 7.21 7.64 -18.85
N SER A 33 6.21 7.22 -18.09
CA SER A 33 5.44 6.03 -18.37
C SER A 33 4.03 6.46 -18.71
N GLU A 34 3.72 6.50 -20.01
CA GLU A 34 2.35 6.70 -20.49
C GLU A 34 1.40 5.59 -20.04
N ASP A 35 1.92 4.44 -19.57
CA ASP A 35 1.10 3.36 -18.99
C ASP A 35 0.85 3.59 -17.47
N PRO A 36 -0.41 3.84 -17.07
CA PRO A 36 -0.80 3.97 -15.67
C PRO A 36 -0.39 2.80 -14.77
N LEU A 37 -0.46 1.58 -15.27
CA LEU A 37 -0.14 0.39 -14.47
C LEU A 37 1.35 0.29 -14.20
N LYS A 38 2.18 0.71 -15.15
CA LYS A 38 3.63 0.78 -14.98
C LYS A 38 4.01 1.89 -13.99
N LEU A 39 3.34 3.04 -14.03
CA LEU A 39 3.54 4.11 -13.05
C LEU A 39 3.19 3.66 -11.62
N LEU A 40 2.02 3.02 -11.42
CA LEU A 40 1.63 2.46 -10.11
C LEU A 40 2.64 1.41 -9.61
N ARG A 41 3.20 0.59 -10.51
CA ARG A 41 4.28 -0.36 -10.17
C ARG A 41 5.57 0.35 -9.78
N GLN A 42 5.96 1.41 -10.47
CA GLN A 42 7.14 2.21 -10.12
C GLN A 42 6.98 2.85 -8.75
N MET A 43 5.82 3.44 -8.45
CA MET A 43 5.50 3.99 -7.13
C MET A 43 5.58 2.93 -6.02
N LYS A 44 5.03 1.74 -6.27
CA LYS A 44 5.17 0.61 -5.34
C LYS A 44 6.64 0.25 -5.11
N ILE A 45 7.41 0.03 -6.18
CA ILE A 45 8.83 -0.34 -6.09
C ILE A 45 9.61 0.72 -5.32
N PHE A 46 9.35 2.00 -5.59
CA PHE A 46 9.92 3.12 -4.88
C PHE A 46 9.66 3.04 -3.37
N LEU A 47 8.40 2.88 -2.93
CA LEU A 47 8.07 2.81 -1.51
C LEU A 47 8.72 1.61 -0.80
N TYR A 48 8.98 0.51 -1.51
CA TYR A 48 9.68 -0.65 -0.94
C TYR A 48 11.20 -0.49 -0.92
N ARG A 49 11.79 0.15 -1.93
CA ARG A 49 13.26 0.31 -2.04
C ARG A 49 13.79 1.50 -1.25
N GLU A 50 13.09 2.63 -1.30
CA GLU A 50 13.45 3.86 -0.59
C GLU A 50 12.75 3.96 0.76
N TRP A 51 12.54 2.80 1.40
CA TRP A 51 11.77 2.64 2.62
C TRP A 51 12.19 3.61 3.72
N ASP A 52 13.48 3.65 4.03
CA ASP A 52 14.02 4.45 5.12
C ASP A 52 13.78 5.95 4.87
N ALA A 53 13.92 6.40 3.63
CA ALA A 53 13.75 7.80 3.25
C ALA A 53 12.30 8.27 3.44
N TRP A 54 11.33 7.56 2.85
CA TRP A 54 9.93 8.00 2.97
C TRP A 54 9.37 7.82 4.38
N ARG A 55 9.83 6.80 5.12
CA ARG A 55 9.49 6.61 6.54
C ARG A 55 9.93 7.80 7.39
N ASN A 56 11.10 8.35 7.11
CA ASN A 56 11.58 9.55 7.80
C ASN A 56 10.69 10.76 7.52
N TYR A 57 10.19 10.93 6.28
CA TYR A 57 9.23 11.99 5.95
C TYR A 57 7.87 11.78 6.63
N ALA A 58 7.42 10.54 6.74
CA ALA A 58 6.12 10.19 7.31
C ALA A 58 6.11 10.18 8.84
N LYS A 59 7.26 10.32 9.51
CA LYS A 59 7.38 10.24 10.97
C LYS A 59 6.45 11.23 11.68
N GLY A 60 5.64 10.72 12.61
CA GLY A 60 4.67 11.52 13.38
C GLY A 60 3.40 11.92 12.61
N SER A 61 3.26 11.51 11.34
CA SER A 61 2.08 11.80 10.53
C SER A 61 1.01 10.70 10.63
N MET A 62 -0.18 10.95 10.06
CA MET A 62 -1.21 9.91 9.94
C MET A 62 -0.79 8.72 9.08
N ILE A 63 0.22 8.88 8.21
CA ILE A 63 0.77 7.84 7.34
C ILE A 63 2.13 7.30 7.84
N ASP A 64 2.42 7.47 9.14
CA ASP A 64 3.59 6.87 9.80
C ASP A 64 3.43 5.35 10.05
N SER A 65 3.08 4.59 9.01
CA SER A 65 2.95 3.13 9.09
C SER A 65 3.15 2.51 7.72
N THR A 66 3.32 1.20 7.67
CA THR A 66 3.70 0.47 6.46
C THR A 66 2.76 -0.69 6.18
N ASP A 67 1.61 -0.64 6.82
CA ASP A 67 0.49 -1.53 6.53
C ASP A 67 -0.09 -1.24 5.15
N CYS A 68 -0.89 -2.18 4.66
CA CYS A 68 -1.52 -2.10 3.34
C CYS A 68 -2.37 -0.85 3.13
N VAL A 69 -3.07 -0.35 4.17
CA VAL A 69 -3.89 0.87 4.06
C VAL A 69 -2.97 2.04 3.84
N THR A 70 -1.91 2.16 4.64
CA THR A 70 -0.97 3.28 4.52
C THR A 70 -0.26 3.29 3.16
N LEU A 71 0.26 2.15 2.70
CA LEU A 71 0.92 2.07 1.39
C LEU A 71 -0.05 2.38 0.24
N SER A 72 -1.28 1.85 0.27
CA SER A 72 -2.31 2.20 -0.71
C SER A 72 -2.67 3.67 -0.67
N THR A 73 -2.79 4.28 0.51
CA THR A 73 -3.04 5.72 0.66
C THR A 73 -1.90 6.53 0.04
N VAL A 74 -0.64 6.21 0.32
CA VAL A 74 0.49 6.96 -0.25
C VAL A 74 0.54 6.84 -1.77
N VAL A 75 0.36 5.63 -2.32
CA VAL A 75 0.33 5.43 -3.78
C VAL A 75 -0.86 6.16 -4.42
N ASN A 76 -2.04 6.19 -3.77
CA ASN A 76 -3.20 6.96 -4.25
C ASN A 76 -2.89 8.46 -4.36
N LEU A 77 -2.27 9.02 -3.32
CA LEU A 77 -1.97 10.44 -3.29
C LEU A 77 -0.87 10.80 -4.30
N LEU A 78 0.16 9.95 -4.45
CA LEU A 78 1.18 10.14 -5.48
C LEU A 78 0.61 9.97 -6.89
N SER A 79 -0.26 8.99 -7.13
CA SER A 79 -0.88 8.78 -8.44
C SER A 79 -1.66 10.01 -8.87
N TYR A 80 -2.44 10.59 -7.94
CA TYR A 80 -3.22 11.79 -8.19
C TYR A 80 -2.35 12.96 -8.67
N ARG A 81 -1.20 13.17 -8.03
CA ARG A 81 -0.26 14.24 -8.41
C ARG A 81 0.42 14.02 -9.76
N LYS A 82 0.49 12.77 -10.21
CA LYS A 82 0.93 12.41 -11.57
C LYS A 82 -0.20 12.35 -12.59
N GLY A 83 -1.37 12.92 -12.26
CA GLY A 83 -2.53 12.98 -13.16
C GLY A 83 -3.33 11.69 -13.23
N LEU A 84 -3.07 10.71 -12.37
CA LEU A 84 -3.71 9.41 -12.35
C LEU A 84 -4.73 9.31 -11.21
N GLU A 85 -6.01 9.29 -11.57
CA GLU A 85 -7.12 9.16 -10.61
C GLU A 85 -7.27 7.70 -10.18
N THR A 86 -7.18 7.45 -8.87
CA THR A 86 -7.40 6.13 -8.29
C THR A 86 -8.26 6.27 -7.04
N GLU A 87 -8.88 5.18 -6.61
CA GLU A 87 -9.63 5.10 -5.35
C GLU A 87 -9.11 3.96 -4.48
N LEU A 88 -9.19 4.11 -3.16
CA LEU A 88 -8.94 2.98 -2.28
C LEU A 88 -10.16 2.07 -2.22
N VAL A 89 -9.94 0.79 -2.40
CA VAL A 89 -10.98 -0.23 -2.33
C VAL A 89 -10.59 -1.32 -1.34
N ARG A 90 -11.57 -2.06 -0.84
CA ARG A 90 -11.34 -3.26 -0.04
C ARG A 90 -11.98 -4.48 -0.69
N PRO A 91 -11.48 -5.69 -0.42
CA PRO A 91 -12.19 -6.91 -0.76
C PRO A 91 -13.55 -7.01 -0.05
N LYS A 92 -14.56 -7.59 -0.70
CA LYS A 92 -15.85 -7.96 -0.08
C LYS A 92 -15.69 -9.03 0.99
N LYS A 93 -14.73 -9.95 0.80
CA LYS A 93 -14.48 -11.08 1.72
C LYS A 93 -14.11 -10.58 3.11
N LEU A 94 -14.86 -11.02 4.12
CA LEU A 94 -14.71 -10.58 5.51
C LEU A 94 -13.30 -10.84 6.06
N THR A 95 -12.67 -11.95 5.68
CA THR A 95 -11.30 -12.31 6.10
C THR A 95 -10.23 -11.32 5.62
N LYS A 96 -10.54 -10.50 4.62
CA LYS A 96 -9.66 -9.45 4.06
C LYS A 96 -10.21 -8.04 4.31
N ARG A 97 -11.14 -7.85 5.26
CA ARG A 97 -11.84 -6.56 5.46
C ARG A 97 -10.91 -5.37 5.79
N TYR A 98 -9.74 -5.66 6.33
CA TYR A 98 -8.72 -4.66 6.67
C TYR A 98 -7.70 -4.43 5.55
N HIS A 99 -7.81 -5.15 4.44
CA HIS A 99 -7.00 -4.90 3.26
C HIS A 99 -7.46 -3.63 2.55
N ALA A 100 -6.50 -2.85 2.08
CA ALA A 100 -6.73 -1.82 1.09
C ALA A 100 -6.01 -2.18 -0.21
N LEU A 101 -6.64 -1.85 -1.31
CA LEU A 101 -6.17 -1.97 -2.68
C LEU A 101 -6.43 -0.63 -3.37
N LEU A 102 -5.87 -0.45 -4.55
CA LEU A 102 -6.22 0.66 -5.43
C LEU A 102 -7.08 0.15 -6.57
N GLN A 103 -8.11 0.92 -6.91
CA GLN A 103 -8.83 0.73 -8.16
C GLN A 103 -8.50 1.90 -9.06
N PHE A 104 -8.14 1.56 -10.29
CA PHE A 104 -7.93 2.50 -11.38
C PHE A 104 -9.03 2.25 -12.41
N GLU A 105 -9.67 3.33 -12.86
CA GLU A 105 -10.66 3.29 -13.92
C GLU A 105 -10.21 4.22 -15.05
N ASP A 106 -10.13 3.65 -16.25
CA ASP A 106 -9.93 4.35 -17.52
C ASP A 106 -11.14 4.10 -18.41
N SER A 107 -11.33 4.97 -19.39
CA SER A 107 -12.30 4.94 -20.48
C SER A 107 -12.53 3.55 -21.09
N ASN A 108 -11.50 2.69 -21.07
CA ASN A 108 -11.49 1.37 -21.70
C ASN A 108 -11.31 0.20 -20.72
N ARG A 109 -11.03 0.45 -19.42
CA ARG A 109 -10.71 -0.62 -18.46
C ARG A 109 -10.88 -0.19 -17.00
N THR A 110 -11.37 -1.11 -16.17
CA THR A 110 -11.29 -1.01 -14.71
C THR A 110 -10.31 -2.07 -14.20
N ASP A 111 -9.19 -1.64 -13.62
CA ASP A 111 -8.16 -2.52 -13.09
C ASP A 111 -8.01 -2.32 -11.57
N THR A 112 -7.98 -3.42 -10.81
CA THR A 112 -7.68 -3.39 -9.38
C THR A 112 -6.21 -3.72 -9.16
N TYR A 113 -5.50 -2.79 -8.53
CA TYR A 113 -4.09 -2.83 -8.21
C TYR A 113 -3.85 -3.12 -6.73
N ASP A 114 -3.22 -4.27 -6.45
CA ASP A 114 -2.79 -4.65 -5.11
C ASP A 114 -1.37 -4.13 -4.83
N VAL A 115 -1.29 -3.13 -3.95
CA VAL A 115 -0.02 -2.55 -3.49
C VAL A 115 0.79 -3.56 -2.67
N THR A 116 0.16 -4.59 -2.09
CA THR A 116 0.80 -5.66 -1.32
C THR A 116 1.20 -6.88 -2.16
N SER A 117 0.33 -7.58 -2.92
CA SER A 117 0.75 -8.60 -3.92
C SER A 117 -0.36 -9.40 -4.62
N LYS A 118 -0.07 -9.81 -5.89
CA LYS A 118 -0.76 -10.71 -6.84
C LYS A 118 -2.27 -10.50 -7.07
N LYS A 119 -2.58 -10.19 -8.34
CA LYS A 119 -3.89 -10.16 -8.99
C LYS A 119 -4.76 -11.31 -8.51
N ASP A 120 -5.76 -11.01 -7.69
CA ASP A 120 -7.03 -11.75 -7.62
C ASP A 120 -7.94 -11.14 -6.56
N VAL A 121 -8.60 -10.03 -6.90
CA VAL A 121 -9.82 -9.62 -6.21
C VAL A 121 -10.74 -8.95 -7.22
N ASN A 122 -11.63 -9.71 -7.85
CA ASN A 122 -12.68 -9.16 -8.74
C ASN A 122 -13.87 -8.58 -7.94
N ASP A 123 -13.93 -8.84 -6.63
CA ASP A 123 -15.01 -8.42 -5.75
C ASP A 123 -14.52 -7.42 -4.70
N VAL A 124 -14.42 -6.16 -5.10
CA VAL A 124 -14.02 -5.04 -4.26
C VAL A 124 -15.19 -4.09 -3.97
N VAL A 125 -15.01 -3.25 -2.95
CA VAL A 125 -15.93 -2.18 -2.57
C VAL A 125 -15.12 -0.91 -2.34
N PRO A 126 -15.50 0.23 -2.93
CA PRO A 126 -14.82 1.50 -2.71
C PRO A 126 -14.92 1.94 -1.25
N LEU A 127 -13.88 2.63 -0.79
CA LEU A 127 -13.77 3.17 0.55
C LEU A 127 -13.94 4.68 0.52
N SER A 128 -14.93 5.20 1.24
CA SER A 128 -15.04 6.65 1.43
C SER A 128 -13.85 7.21 2.20
N THR A 129 -13.60 8.50 2.05
CA THR A 129 -12.53 9.21 2.77
C THR A 129 -12.64 9.01 4.29
N ASP A 130 -13.85 9.10 4.86
CA ASP A 130 -14.14 8.79 6.27
C ASP A 130 -13.68 7.39 6.67
N GLN A 131 -13.95 6.40 5.84
CA GLN A 131 -13.59 5.03 6.12
C GLN A 131 -12.08 4.79 6.06
N VAL A 132 -11.35 5.49 5.18
CA VAL A 132 -9.89 5.45 5.12
C VAL A 132 -9.29 6.12 6.35
N VAL A 133 -9.76 7.31 6.70
CA VAL A 133 -9.34 8.05 7.91
C VAL A 133 -9.60 7.21 9.17
N THR A 134 -10.78 6.59 9.28
CA THR A 134 -11.14 5.68 10.38
C THR A 134 -10.21 4.48 10.44
N ARG A 135 -9.86 3.87 9.31
CA ARG A 135 -8.90 2.75 9.26
C ARG A 135 -7.53 3.15 9.79
N LEU A 136 -7.00 4.28 9.32
CA LEU A 136 -5.67 4.78 9.72
C LEU A 136 -5.63 5.21 11.19
N ARG A 137 -6.70 5.85 11.68
CA ARG A 137 -6.75 6.39 13.04
C ARG A 137 -7.13 5.35 14.09
N ILE A 138 -8.10 4.48 13.80
CA ILE A 138 -8.73 3.61 14.81
C ILE A 138 -8.33 2.15 14.61
N TYR A 139 -8.49 1.60 13.41
CA TYR A 139 -8.25 0.17 13.20
C TYR A 139 -6.77 -0.18 13.17
N ARG A 140 -5.91 0.69 12.64
CA ARG A 140 -4.47 0.45 12.59
C ARG A 140 -3.85 0.24 13.99
N PRO A 141 -4.06 1.11 15.00
CA PRO A 141 -3.58 0.86 16.35
C PRO A 141 -4.05 -0.49 16.91
N ILE A 142 -5.33 -0.83 16.70
CA ILE A 142 -5.92 -2.08 17.18
C ILE A 142 -5.27 -3.29 16.49
N ILE A 143 -5.11 -3.26 15.16
CA ILE A 143 -4.46 -4.31 14.39
C ILE A 143 -3.00 -4.48 14.82
N ASN A 144 -2.28 -3.37 15.04
CA ASN A 144 -0.91 -3.40 15.51
C ASN A 144 -0.80 -4.04 16.91
N ILE A 145 -1.74 -3.75 17.82
CA ILE A 145 -1.83 -4.39 19.14
C ILE A 145 -2.11 -5.90 18.97
N ILE A 146 -3.10 -6.28 18.17
CA ILE A 146 -3.44 -7.69 17.92
C ILE A 146 -2.24 -8.44 17.35
N ASN A 147 -1.53 -7.84 16.40
CA ASN A 147 -0.35 -8.45 15.79
C ASN A 147 0.79 -8.59 16.80
N ARG A 148 1.04 -7.59 17.65
CA ARG A 148 2.01 -7.68 18.75
C ARG A 148 1.64 -8.79 19.74
N LEU A 149 0.36 -8.94 20.09
CA LEU A 149 -0.11 -9.98 21.01
C LEU A 149 -0.02 -11.39 20.40
N LYS A 150 -0.33 -11.54 19.10
CA LYS A 150 -0.30 -12.83 18.41
C LYS A 150 1.11 -13.29 18.04
N PHE A 151 2.02 -12.36 17.76
CA PHE A 151 3.32 -12.67 17.15
C PHE A 151 4.54 -12.19 17.97
N GLY A 152 4.32 -11.52 19.11
CA GLY A 152 5.36 -11.01 20.01
C GLY A 152 6.06 -9.73 19.54
N GLU A 153 6.91 -9.14 20.39
CA GLU A 153 7.73 -7.93 20.11
C GLU A 153 8.91 -8.18 19.15
N ARG A 154 8.78 -9.06 18.15
CA ARG A 154 9.83 -9.23 17.16
C ARG A 154 9.59 -8.26 16.01
N GLY A 155 10.31 -7.13 16.05
CA GLY A 155 10.48 -6.23 14.92
C GLY A 155 11.05 -6.95 13.68
N PRO A 156 11.16 -6.27 12.52
CA PRO A 156 11.61 -6.89 11.28
C PRO A 156 12.99 -7.54 11.46
N GLY A 157 13.08 -8.83 11.18
CA GLY A 157 14.30 -9.62 11.36
C GLY A 157 15.11 -9.68 10.06
N TYR A 158 16.36 -9.22 10.10
CA TYR A 158 17.33 -9.43 9.03
C TYR A 158 17.64 -10.92 8.87
N MET A 159 17.61 -11.44 7.64
CA MET A 159 18.22 -12.71 7.28
C MET A 159 19.27 -12.44 6.20
N ASN A 160 20.50 -12.92 6.40
CA ASN A 160 21.60 -12.84 5.43
C ASN A 160 21.86 -11.45 4.83
N GLY A 161 21.88 -10.40 5.65
CA GLY A 161 22.19 -9.03 5.20
C GLY A 161 21.11 -8.37 4.32
N GLN A 162 19.96 -9.03 4.14
CA GLN A 162 18.77 -8.43 3.53
C GLN A 162 17.68 -8.22 4.58
N LEU A 163 17.04 -7.05 4.50
CA LEU A 163 15.87 -6.70 5.31
C LEU A 163 14.69 -7.49 4.76
N VAL A 164 14.45 -8.68 5.32
CA VAL A 164 13.30 -9.50 4.97
C VAL A 164 12.17 -9.10 5.92
N PRO A 165 10.98 -8.68 5.42
CA PRO A 165 9.79 -8.66 6.25
C PRO A 165 9.58 -10.10 6.71
N LYS A 166 9.73 -10.38 8.02
CA LYS A 166 9.29 -11.66 8.57
C LYS A 166 7.76 -11.62 8.63
N ASP A 167 7.25 -11.92 7.45
CA ASP A 167 5.90 -12.14 6.96
C ASP A 167 4.95 -10.93 6.77
N PRO A 168 4.67 -10.58 5.49
CA PRO A 168 3.40 -10.00 5.09
C PRO A 168 2.33 -11.07 5.29
N VAL A 169 1.29 -10.79 6.05
CA VAL A 169 0.06 -11.58 5.94
C VAL A 169 -0.37 -11.45 4.48
N TYR A 170 -0.17 -12.53 3.70
CA TYR A 170 -0.50 -12.82 2.29
C TYR A 170 0.58 -13.48 1.41
N PHE A 171 1.72 -13.89 1.96
CA PHE A 171 2.63 -14.79 1.22
C PHE A 171 2.75 -16.17 1.90
N MET A 172 2.63 -17.23 1.09
CA MET A 172 2.75 -18.66 1.41
C MET A 172 1.52 -19.39 1.95
N GLN A 173 0.56 -19.64 1.05
CA GLN A 173 0.04 -21.00 0.91
C GLN A 173 0.26 -21.46 -0.55
N LYS A 174 0.76 -22.69 -0.70
CA LYS A 174 1.19 -23.38 -1.94
C LYS A 174 2.60 -23.08 -2.44
N ARG A 175 3.61 -23.60 -1.74
CA ARG A 175 4.80 -24.20 -2.36
C ARG A 175 5.43 -25.31 -1.50
N GLN A 176 4.63 -26.17 -0.89
CA GLN A 176 5.09 -27.48 -0.40
C GLN A 176 3.91 -28.48 -0.49
N ASN A 177 3.75 -29.09 -1.66
CA ASN A 177 3.07 -30.38 -1.85
C ASN A 177 3.10 -30.76 -3.34
N ASN A 178 4.29 -30.87 -3.94
CA ASN A 178 4.42 -31.53 -5.25
C ASN A 178 5.81 -32.10 -5.58
N ASN A 179 6.68 -32.34 -4.58
CA ASN A 179 7.97 -33.00 -4.81
C ASN A 179 8.17 -34.23 -3.91
N SER A 180 7.14 -35.06 -3.76
CA SER A 180 7.29 -36.39 -3.16
C SER A 180 6.30 -37.36 -3.77
N LYS A 181 6.59 -37.80 -5.00
CA LYS A 181 6.19 -39.10 -5.56
C LYS A 181 6.99 -39.34 -6.84
N THR A 182 8.25 -39.70 -6.63
CA THR A 182 9.06 -40.43 -7.60
C THR A 182 9.99 -41.33 -6.80
N ILE A 183 9.50 -42.51 -6.44
CA ILE A 183 10.14 -43.82 -6.62
C ILE A 183 9.00 -44.80 -6.88
#